data_AF-A0A7C2YHY7-F1
#
_entry.id   AF-A0A7C2YHY7-F1
#
_cell.length_a   1.000
_cell.length_b   1.000
_cell.length_c   1.000
_cell.angle_alpha   90.00
_cell.angle_beta   90.00
_cell.angle_gamma   90.00
#
_symmetry.space_group_name_H-M   'P 1'
#
loop_
_entity.id
_entity.type
_entity.pdbx_description
1 polymer ?
#
loop_
_entity_poly.entity_id
_entity_poly.type
_entity_poly.pdbx_seq_one_letter_code
_entity_poly.pdbx_strand_id
1 'polypeptide(L)'
;MIAGGRRRGVPLPQVQAAIRDLRQAHRHLLRLVDSLSPEDWYRYVPYGEWTVKDLVAHLVGDMSPGGAGLILAGILTPEFIAGTAESLDRRAMNARLVAERARLTPADLRQLLFHSHDRFIAAARRIGKRHLHYLEMPVPMGPGYTLRVEDWLWAGYHDRQHADDIRRALAREWRPEPLTFLPEIEAKFRLLWRYREGFLRAVYSLADDAWDELCPETPGWTYRDLLAHVASNDLRVHLRLRVVLGEEPPAALDALRDVDGWNQQQVEARRGRSVRELVDELAWNRYQTLRLLSRLGREHLTAEVTLADGRRVPLLEYIELLAAHEASHGGQMVPASRARRWQKQPVS
;
A
#
# COMPACT_ATOMS: atom_id res chain seq x y z
N MET A 1 -26.34 4.25 -45.87
CA MET A 1 -25.83 3.19 -44.97
C MET A 1 -25.61 3.78 -43.59
N ILE A 2 -26.45 3.39 -42.64
CA ILE A 2 -26.48 3.93 -41.28
C ILE A 2 -25.30 3.33 -40.50
N ALA A 3 -24.46 4.20 -39.94
CA ALA A 3 -23.38 3.81 -39.05
C ALA A 3 -23.96 3.04 -37.87
N GLY A 4 -23.62 1.75 -37.79
CA GLY A 4 -23.99 0.88 -36.68
C GLY A 4 -23.42 1.43 -35.38
N GLY A 5 -24.28 2.09 -34.60
CA GLY A 5 -23.98 2.46 -33.22
C GLY A 5 -23.61 1.19 -32.47
N ARG A 6 -22.32 1.02 -32.15
CA ARG A 6 -21.85 -0.02 -31.23
C ARG A 6 -22.66 0.13 -29.96
N ARG A 7 -23.63 -0.76 -29.72
CA ARG A 7 -24.36 -0.85 -28.45
C ARG A 7 -23.31 -0.87 -27.35
N ARG A 8 -23.26 0.20 -26.54
CA ARG A 8 -22.44 0.21 -25.32
C ARG A 8 -22.97 -0.93 -24.47
N GLY A 9 -22.23 -2.03 -24.40
CA GLY A 9 -22.59 -3.16 -23.55
C GLY A 9 -22.70 -2.67 -22.11
N VAL A 10 -23.72 -3.13 -21.40
CA VAL A 10 -23.88 -2.83 -19.97
C VAL A 10 -22.61 -3.33 -19.25
N PRO A 11 -21.95 -2.48 -18.42
CA PRO A 11 -20.78 -2.91 -17.67
C PRO A 11 -21.13 -4.10 -16.75
N LEU A 12 -20.15 -4.96 -16.48
CA LEU A 12 -20.34 -6.08 -15.56
C LEU A 12 -20.78 -5.61 -14.16
N PRO A 13 -21.59 -6.38 -13.41
CA PRO A 13 -22.03 -5.97 -12.07
C PRO A 13 -20.89 -5.62 -11.11
N GLN A 14 -19.79 -6.40 -11.11
CA GLN A 14 -18.59 -6.11 -10.33
C GLN A 14 -17.91 -4.79 -10.74
N VAL A 15 -17.93 -4.46 -12.04
CA VAL A 15 -17.39 -3.20 -12.56
C VAL A 15 -18.24 -2.02 -12.08
N GLN A 16 -19.58 -2.17 -12.08
CA GLN A 16 -20.50 -1.17 -11.53
C GLN A 16 -20.22 -0.94 -10.03
N ALA A 17 -20.02 -2.01 -9.27
CA ALA A 17 -19.70 -1.93 -7.85
C ALA A 17 -18.36 -1.22 -7.60
N ALA A 18 -17.30 -1.59 -8.32
CA ALA A 18 -16.00 -0.94 -8.24
C ALA A 18 -16.05 0.56 -8.60
N ILE A 19 -16.86 0.95 -9.59
CA ILE A 19 -17.07 2.36 -9.94
C ILE A 19 -17.82 3.12 -8.84
N ARG A 20 -18.80 2.51 -8.18
CA ARG A 20 -19.48 3.13 -7.03
C ARG A 20 -18.49 3.35 -5.89
N ASP A 21 -17.68 2.33 -5.58
CA ASP A 21 -16.62 2.41 -4.58
C ASP A 21 -15.65 3.56 -4.85
N LEU A 22 -15.08 3.60 -6.06
CA LEU A 22 -14.17 4.67 -6.48
C LEU A 22 -14.82 6.05 -6.38
N ARG A 23 -16.07 6.21 -6.84
CA ARG A 23 -16.78 7.50 -6.75
C ARG A 23 -17.00 7.96 -5.32
N GLN A 24 -17.26 7.04 -4.40
CA GLN A 24 -17.42 7.39 -2.99
C GLN A 24 -16.08 7.84 -2.39
N ALA A 25 -15.03 7.05 -2.58
CA ALA A 25 -13.69 7.40 -2.11
C ALA A 25 -13.20 8.73 -2.72
N HIS A 26 -13.40 8.92 -4.02
CA HIS A 26 -12.99 10.12 -4.73
C HIS A 26 -13.70 11.38 -4.27
N ARG A 27 -15.01 11.30 -4.00
CA ARG A 27 -15.73 12.44 -3.40
C ARG A 27 -15.18 12.81 -2.03
N HIS A 28 -14.69 11.84 -1.25
CA HIS A 28 -14.09 12.13 0.05
C HIS A 28 -12.72 12.79 -0.11
N LEU A 29 -11.88 12.29 -1.01
CA LEU A 29 -10.60 12.88 -1.34
C LEU A 29 -10.74 14.30 -1.89
N LEU A 30 -11.63 14.52 -2.88
CA LEU A 30 -11.84 15.84 -3.47
C LEU A 30 -12.32 16.85 -2.45
N ARG A 31 -13.26 16.49 -1.56
CA ARG A 31 -13.68 17.39 -0.47
C ARG A 31 -12.53 17.79 0.44
N LEU A 32 -11.61 16.88 0.72
CA LEU A 32 -10.42 17.17 1.51
C LEU A 32 -9.46 18.09 0.73
N VAL A 33 -9.17 17.79 -0.53
CA VAL A 33 -8.30 18.62 -1.39
C VAL A 33 -8.87 20.03 -1.59
N ASP A 34 -10.20 20.14 -1.80
CA ASP A 34 -10.90 21.42 -1.97
C ASP A 34 -10.94 22.23 -0.65
N SER A 35 -10.63 21.62 0.50
CA SER A 35 -10.57 22.30 1.80
C SER A 35 -9.17 22.79 2.20
N LEU A 36 -8.12 22.45 1.43
CA LEU A 36 -6.74 22.82 1.74
C LEU A 36 -6.52 24.33 1.58
N SER A 37 -5.85 24.94 2.55
CA SER A 37 -5.32 26.31 2.38
C SER A 37 -4.16 26.31 1.38
N PRO A 38 -3.76 27.48 0.83
CA PRO A 38 -2.57 27.58 -0.01
C PRO A 38 -1.30 27.00 0.64
N GLU A 39 -1.12 27.18 1.96
CA GLU A 39 0.01 26.69 2.73
C GLU A 39 -0.03 25.18 2.91
N ASP A 40 -1.22 24.60 3.08
CA ASP A 40 -1.40 23.16 3.30
C ASP A 40 -0.84 22.31 2.15
N TRP A 41 -0.92 22.81 0.91
CA TRP A 41 -0.35 22.15 -0.27
C TRP A 41 1.15 21.91 -0.17
N TYR A 42 1.87 22.74 0.60
CA TYR A 42 3.31 22.68 0.74
C TYR A 42 3.76 22.06 2.07
N ARG A 43 2.82 21.55 2.87
CA ARG A 43 3.14 20.75 4.05
C ARG A 43 3.69 19.40 3.60
N TYR A 44 4.71 18.92 4.31
CA TYR A 44 5.24 17.59 4.08
C TYR A 44 4.28 16.52 4.58
N VAL A 45 4.10 15.48 3.78
CA VAL A 45 3.45 14.25 4.22
C VAL A 45 4.37 13.58 5.24
N PRO A 46 3.89 13.30 6.47
CA PRO A 46 4.72 12.72 7.51
C PRO A 46 5.39 11.43 7.06
N TYR A 47 6.63 11.24 7.51
CA TYR A 47 7.45 10.04 7.29
C TYR A 47 7.99 9.88 5.86
N GLY A 48 7.85 10.92 5.03
CA GLY A 48 8.47 11.01 3.71
C GLY A 48 9.02 12.41 3.45
N GLU A 49 9.42 12.62 2.20
CA GLU A 49 9.99 13.88 1.68
C GLU A 49 9.01 14.64 0.77
N TRP A 50 7.87 14.03 0.46
CA TRP A 50 6.87 14.60 -0.42
C TRP A 50 6.00 15.62 0.30
N THR A 51 5.64 16.69 -0.41
CA THR A 51 4.58 17.60 0.01
C THR A 51 3.19 17.05 -0.33
N VAL A 52 2.14 17.64 0.22
CA VAL A 52 0.76 17.35 -0.20
C VAL A 52 0.59 17.57 -1.71
N LYS A 53 1.23 18.59 -2.28
CA LYS A 53 1.27 18.83 -3.73
C LYS A 53 1.88 17.66 -4.49
N ASP A 54 3.01 17.14 -4.04
CA ASP A 54 3.67 15.98 -4.67
C ASP A 54 2.79 14.72 -4.58
N LEU A 55 2.12 14.52 -3.44
CA LEU A 55 1.19 13.42 -3.26
C LEU A 55 0.00 13.50 -4.24
N VAL A 56 -0.57 14.69 -4.43
CA VAL A 56 -1.65 14.88 -5.43
C VAL A 56 -1.12 14.69 -6.86
N ALA A 57 0.11 15.12 -7.16
CA ALA A 57 0.74 14.86 -8.45
C ALA A 57 0.92 13.35 -8.73
N HIS A 58 1.28 12.57 -7.72
CA HIS A 58 1.31 11.10 -7.77
C HIS A 58 -0.07 10.50 -8.07
N LEU A 59 -1.12 10.92 -7.35
CA LEU A 59 -2.50 10.48 -7.57
C LEU A 59 -2.97 10.72 -9.02
N VAL A 60 -2.62 11.88 -9.60
CA VAL A 60 -2.94 12.19 -11.00
C VAL A 60 -2.26 11.21 -11.97
N GLY A 61 -1.02 10.79 -11.66
CA GLY A 61 -0.21 9.90 -12.47
C GLY A 61 -0.70 8.44 -12.46
N ASP A 62 -1.00 7.88 -11.29
CA ASP A 62 -1.36 6.45 -11.14
C ASP A 62 -2.67 6.10 -11.89
N MET A 63 -3.57 7.08 -12.05
CA MET A 63 -4.88 6.90 -12.69
C MET A 63 -4.87 6.91 -14.23
N SER A 64 -3.72 7.08 -14.90
CA SER A 64 -3.65 7.18 -16.38
C SER A 64 -2.47 6.42 -17.01
N PRO A 65 -2.67 5.32 -17.77
CA PRO A 65 -3.96 4.73 -18.18
C PRO A 65 -4.65 3.88 -17.09
N GLY A 66 -4.02 3.69 -15.92
CA GLY A 66 -4.52 2.90 -14.81
C GLY A 66 -4.80 1.43 -15.17
N GLY A 67 -5.26 0.65 -14.19
CA GLY A 67 -5.61 -0.76 -14.40
C GLY A 67 -6.70 -0.99 -15.45
N ALA A 68 -7.74 -0.14 -15.46
CA ALA A 68 -8.82 -0.23 -16.44
C ALA A 68 -8.34 -0.02 -17.89
N GLY A 69 -7.38 0.88 -18.10
CA GLY A 69 -6.80 1.11 -19.43
C GLY A 69 -5.99 -0.09 -19.94
N LEU A 70 -5.22 -0.73 -19.06
CA LEU A 70 -4.46 -1.94 -19.40
C LEU A 70 -5.37 -3.11 -19.81
N ILE A 71 -6.48 -3.31 -19.09
CA ILE A 71 -7.48 -4.32 -19.43
C ILE A 71 -8.10 -4.04 -20.81
N LEU A 72 -8.43 -2.78 -21.10
CA LEU A 72 -9.02 -2.39 -22.39
C LEU A 72 -8.04 -2.47 -23.55
N ALA A 73 -6.76 -2.27 -23.31
CA ALA A 73 -5.72 -2.41 -24.32
C ALA A 73 -5.57 -3.87 -24.79
N GLY A 74 -6.01 -4.85 -23.98
CA GLY A 74 -5.99 -6.26 -24.35
C GLY A 74 -4.59 -6.87 -24.40
N ILE A 75 -3.61 -6.20 -23.79
CA ILE A 75 -2.19 -6.60 -23.81
C ILE A 75 -1.80 -7.54 -22.65
N LEU A 76 -2.75 -7.86 -21.76
CA LEU A 76 -2.46 -8.63 -20.56
C LEU A 76 -2.28 -10.12 -20.91
N THR A 77 -1.11 -10.64 -20.58
CA THR A 77 -0.82 -12.08 -20.53
C THR A 77 -0.24 -12.44 -19.16
N PRO A 78 -0.28 -13.72 -18.74
CA PRO A 78 0.39 -14.16 -17.51
C PRO A 78 1.86 -13.76 -17.47
N GLU A 79 2.58 -13.87 -18.59
CA GLU A 79 4.00 -13.53 -18.72
C GLU A 79 4.21 -12.02 -18.57
N PHE A 80 3.36 -11.20 -19.20
CA PHE A 80 3.39 -9.74 -19.04
C PHE A 80 3.18 -9.33 -17.58
N ILE A 81 2.20 -9.94 -16.92
CA ILE A 81 1.88 -9.64 -15.51
C ILE A 81 3.03 -10.08 -14.60
N ALA A 82 3.56 -11.29 -14.79
CA ALA A 82 4.67 -11.82 -13.99
C ALA A 82 5.96 -11.00 -14.20
N GLY A 83 6.32 -10.67 -15.44
CA GLY A 83 7.51 -9.87 -15.75
C GLY A 83 7.40 -8.44 -15.24
N THR A 84 6.21 -7.83 -15.32
CA THR A 84 5.96 -6.52 -14.70
C THR A 84 6.10 -6.62 -13.19
N ALA A 85 5.49 -7.64 -12.57
CA ALA A 85 5.63 -7.88 -11.16
C ALA A 85 7.11 -7.99 -10.77
N GLU A 86 7.91 -8.84 -11.40
CA GLU A 86 9.32 -9.06 -11.05
C GLU A 86 10.17 -7.78 -11.12
N SER A 87 10.00 -6.98 -12.19
CA SER A 87 10.88 -5.84 -12.50
C SER A 87 10.41 -4.48 -11.96
N LEU A 88 9.14 -4.34 -11.57
CA LEU A 88 8.56 -3.05 -11.21
C LEU A 88 9.21 -2.44 -9.96
N ASP A 89 9.81 -1.27 -10.15
CA ASP A 89 10.20 -0.35 -9.08
C ASP A 89 9.13 0.73 -8.88
N ARG A 90 8.25 0.51 -7.90
CA ARG A 90 7.18 1.45 -7.56
C ARG A 90 7.71 2.80 -7.09
N ARG A 91 8.83 2.82 -6.35
CA ARG A 91 9.41 4.07 -5.83
C ARG A 91 9.92 4.93 -6.98
N ALA A 92 10.71 4.36 -7.88
CA ALA A 92 11.25 5.08 -9.03
C ALA A 92 10.15 5.55 -10.00
N MET A 93 9.16 4.69 -10.27
CA MET A 93 8.02 5.04 -11.12
C MET A 93 7.23 6.22 -10.55
N ASN A 94 6.90 6.17 -9.26
CA ASN A 94 6.14 7.21 -8.57
C ASN A 94 6.92 8.54 -8.54
N ALA A 95 8.23 8.50 -8.25
CA ALA A 95 9.08 9.70 -8.26
C ALA A 95 9.10 10.37 -9.64
N ARG A 96 9.15 9.59 -10.73
CA ARG A 96 9.06 10.12 -12.09
C ARG A 96 7.72 10.80 -12.37
N LEU A 97 6.60 10.19 -11.96
CA LEU A 97 5.26 10.76 -12.14
C LEU A 97 5.12 12.12 -11.44
N VAL A 98 5.67 12.25 -10.23
CA VAL A 98 5.72 13.51 -9.49
C VAL A 98 6.61 14.53 -10.22
N ALA A 99 7.83 14.14 -10.63
CA ALA A 99 8.76 15.02 -11.31
C ALA A 99 8.20 15.61 -12.63
N GLU A 100 7.50 14.79 -13.42
CA GLU A 100 6.81 15.22 -14.66
C GLU A 100 5.75 16.32 -14.41
N ARG A 101 5.25 16.43 -13.17
CA ARG A 101 4.17 17.32 -12.76
C ARG A 101 4.62 18.42 -11.80
N ALA A 102 5.90 18.50 -11.46
CA ALA A 102 6.43 19.42 -10.46
C ALA A 102 6.09 20.90 -10.72
N ARG A 103 5.99 21.27 -12.00
CA ARG A 103 5.68 22.64 -12.45
C ARG A 103 4.20 23.02 -12.37
N LEU A 104 3.30 22.05 -12.21
CA LEU A 104 1.86 22.31 -12.16
C LEU A 104 1.49 23.04 -10.86
N THR A 105 0.49 23.91 -10.92
CA THR A 105 -0.04 24.58 -9.73
C THR A 105 -0.98 23.65 -8.94
N PRO A 106 -1.25 23.93 -7.66
CA PRO A 106 -2.33 23.28 -6.91
C PRO A 106 -3.67 23.21 -7.67
N ALA A 107 -4.06 24.30 -8.34
CA ALA A 107 -5.30 24.35 -9.11
C ALA A 107 -5.26 23.41 -10.33
N ASP A 108 -4.15 23.38 -11.07
CA ASP A 108 -3.96 22.45 -12.20
C ASP A 108 -4.03 20.99 -11.73
N LEU A 109 -3.35 20.68 -10.63
CA LEU A 109 -3.31 19.33 -10.06
C LEU A 109 -4.68 18.88 -9.58
N ARG A 110 -5.43 19.75 -8.90
CA ARG A 110 -6.82 19.47 -8.51
C ARG A 110 -7.68 19.21 -9.75
N GLN A 111 -7.57 20.03 -10.79
CA GLN A 111 -8.35 19.83 -12.01
C GLN A 111 -7.98 18.50 -12.70
N LEU A 112 -6.69 18.20 -12.82
CA LEU A 112 -6.22 16.94 -13.41
C LEU A 112 -6.63 15.73 -12.59
N LEU A 113 -6.64 15.82 -11.26
CA LEU A 113 -7.07 14.74 -10.37
C LEU A 113 -8.52 14.31 -10.69
N PHE A 114 -9.40 15.29 -10.85
CA PHE A 114 -10.78 15.06 -11.28
C PHE A 114 -10.85 14.42 -12.67
N HIS A 115 -10.13 14.96 -13.66
CA HIS A 115 -10.18 14.46 -15.03
C HIS A 115 -9.60 13.04 -15.17
N SER A 116 -8.52 12.72 -14.45
CA SER A 116 -7.92 11.38 -14.44
C SER A 116 -8.91 10.34 -13.91
N HIS A 117 -9.68 10.67 -12.88
CA HIS A 117 -10.73 9.80 -12.35
C HIS A 117 -11.88 9.59 -13.34
N ASP A 118 -12.35 10.65 -13.99
CA ASP A 118 -13.40 10.56 -15.01
C ASP A 118 -12.95 9.68 -16.19
N ARG A 119 -11.68 9.80 -16.61
CA ARG A 119 -11.09 8.95 -17.64
C ARG A 119 -11.01 7.49 -17.20
N PHE A 120 -10.58 7.22 -15.98
CA PHE A 120 -10.56 5.87 -15.43
C PHE A 120 -11.96 5.25 -15.38
N ILE A 121 -12.95 5.98 -14.88
CA ILE A 121 -14.36 5.52 -14.82
C ILE A 121 -14.91 5.28 -16.23
N ALA A 122 -14.61 6.16 -17.19
CA ALA A 122 -15.02 5.99 -18.58
C ALA A 122 -14.39 4.75 -19.21
N ALA A 123 -13.12 4.44 -18.90
CA ALA A 123 -12.47 3.20 -19.28
C ALA A 123 -13.13 1.98 -18.62
N ALA A 124 -13.30 1.99 -17.30
CA ALA A 124 -13.91 0.89 -16.55
C ALA A 124 -15.31 0.54 -17.10
N ARG A 125 -16.14 1.53 -17.44
CA ARG A 125 -17.47 1.31 -18.06
C ARG A 125 -17.45 0.54 -19.37
N ARG A 126 -16.31 0.49 -20.07
CA ARG A 126 -16.18 -0.25 -21.34
C ARG A 126 -15.83 -1.72 -21.12
N ILE A 127 -15.53 -2.12 -19.88
CA ILE A 127 -15.22 -3.49 -19.49
C ILE A 127 -16.52 -4.28 -19.35
N GLY A 128 -16.79 -5.11 -20.36
CA GLY A 128 -17.92 -6.04 -20.42
C GLY A 128 -17.47 -7.50 -20.51
N LYS A 129 -18.42 -8.41 -20.80
CA LYS A 129 -18.24 -9.88 -20.85
C LYS A 129 -17.00 -10.36 -21.61
N ARG A 130 -16.63 -9.70 -22.71
CA ARG A 130 -15.44 -10.04 -23.53
C ARG A 130 -14.08 -9.90 -22.81
N HIS A 131 -14.05 -9.34 -21.59
CA HIS A 131 -12.83 -9.16 -20.81
C HIS A 131 -12.80 -10.06 -19.56
N LEU A 132 -13.79 -10.94 -19.36
CA LEU A 132 -13.88 -11.77 -18.15
C LEU A 132 -12.62 -12.62 -17.95
N HIS A 133 -12.05 -13.15 -19.03
CA HIS A 133 -10.81 -13.94 -18.97
C HIS A 133 -9.61 -13.14 -18.45
N TYR A 134 -9.56 -11.83 -18.68
CA TYR A 134 -8.52 -10.99 -18.08
C TYR A 134 -8.73 -10.83 -16.58
N LEU A 135 -9.97 -10.60 -16.14
CA LEU A 135 -10.29 -10.27 -14.75
C LEU A 135 -9.91 -11.38 -13.77
N GLU A 136 -9.92 -12.64 -14.21
CA GLU A 136 -9.56 -13.80 -13.40
C GLU A 136 -8.05 -14.06 -13.32
N MET A 137 -7.24 -13.38 -14.14
CA MET A 137 -5.80 -13.59 -14.18
C MET A 137 -5.15 -13.25 -12.83
N PRO A 138 -4.26 -14.10 -12.31
CA PRO A 138 -3.56 -13.84 -11.06
C PRO A 138 -2.52 -12.73 -11.25
N VAL A 139 -2.37 -11.91 -10.21
CA VAL A 139 -1.38 -10.82 -10.14
C VAL A 139 -0.52 -11.04 -8.90
N PRO A 140 0.74 -11.47 -9.05
CA PRO A 140 1.62 -11.73 -7.91
C PRO A 140 2.03 -10.42 -7.26
N MET A 141 1.67 -10.25 -5.99
CA MET A 141 1.98 -9.07 -5.17
C MET A 141 3.17 -9.29 -4.24
N GLY A 142 3.50 -10.55 -3.94
CA GLY A 142 4.64 -10.98 -3.13
C GLY A 142 4.44 -12.38 -2.58
N PRO A 143 5.33 -12.86 -1.69
CA PRO A 143 5.17 -14.15 -1.04
C PRO A 143 3.82 -14.26 -0.33
N GLY A 144 3.06 -15.33 -0.61
CA GLY A 144 1.74 -15.56 -0.02
C GLY A 144 0.64 -14.59 -0.46
N TYR A 145 0.89 -13.71 -1.44
CA TYR A 145 -0.05 -12.66 -1.82
C TYR A 145 -0.24 -12.55 -3.33
N THR A 146 -1.42 -12.97 -3.76
CA THR A 146 -1.89 -12.89 -5.14
C THR A 146 -3.23 -12.16 -5.20
N LEU A 147 -3.29 -11.14 -6.04
CA LEU A 147 -4.54 -10.50 -6.44
C LEU A 147 -5.08 -11.12 -7.73
N ARG A 148 -6.25 -10.67 -8.15
CA ARG A 148 -6.77 -10.83 -9.51
C ARG A 148 -6.67 -9.50 -10.25
N VAL A 149 -6.61 -9.54 -11.57
CA VAL A 149 -6.71 -8.31 -12.39
C VAL A 149 -8.02 -7.56 -12.11
N GLU A 150 -9.10 -8.27 -11.73
CA GLU A 150 -10.33 -7.64 -11.23
C GLU A 150 -10.08 -6.60 -10.14
N ASP A 151 -9.16 -6.87 -9.21
CA ASP A 151 -8.85 -5.96 -8.10
C ASP A 151 -8.31 -4.61 -8.60
N TRP A 152 -7.76 -4.52 -9.81
CA TRP A 152 -7.30 -3.27 -10.40
C TRP A 152 -8.43 -2.30 -10.72
N LEU A 153 -9.68 -2.76 -10.76
CA LEU A 153 -10.86 -1.91 -10.92
C LEU A 153 -11.26 -1.23 -9.61
N TRP A 154 -10.87 -1.80 -8.47
CA TRP A 154 -11.21 -1.34 -7.13
C TRP A 154 -10.25 -0.25 -6.63
N ALA A 155 -10.01 0.77 -7.45
CA ALA A 155 -9.03 1.82 -7.19
C ALA A 155 -9.38 2.76 -6.02
N GLY A 156 -10.59 2.66 -5.43
CA GLY A 156 -11.00 3.50 -4.31
C GLY A 156 -10.13 3.36 -3.06
N TYR A 157 -9.37 2.26 -2.91
CA TYR A 157 -8.39 2.13 -1.82
C TYR A 157 -7.33 3.26 -1.86
N HIS A 158 -6.93 3.67 -3.06
CA HIS A 158 -5.83 4.61 -3.28
C HIS A 158 -6.20 6.02 -2.79
N ASP A 159 -7.44 6.44 -3.12
CA ASP A 159 -8.01 7.69 -2.62
C ASP A 159 -8.19 7.68 -1.09
N ARG A 160 -8.58 6.55 -0.49
CA ARG A 160 -8.71 6.43 0.97
C ARG A 160 -7.35 6.55 1.66
N GLN A 161 -6.36 5.82 1.16
CA GLN A 161 -4.99 5.83 1.67
C GLN A 161 -4.43 7.24 1.68
N HIS A 162 -4.50 7.92 0.55
CA HIS A 162 -3.89 9.22 0.39
C HIS A 162 -4.73 10.36 0.98
N ALA A 163 -6.03 10.16 1.18
CA ALA A 163 -6.81 11.05 2.06
C ALA A 163 -6.30 10.99 3.51
N ASP A 164 -5.93 9.81 4.02
CA ASP A 164 -5.33 9.69 5.35
C ASP A 164 -3.91 10.28 5.41
N ASP A 165 -3.12 10.17 4.34
CA ASP A 165 -1.82 10.86 4.24
C ASP A 165 -1.96 12.38 4.32
N ILE A 166 -2.94 12.97 3.60
CA ILE A 166 -3.22 14.40 3.68
C ILE A 166 -3.67 14.76 5.10
N ARG A 167 -4.58 13.99 5.71
CA ARG A 167 -5.00 14.25 7.10
C ARG A 167 -3.84 14.17 8.09
N ARG A 168 -2.90 13.24 7.89
CA ARG A 168 -1.66 13.15 8.69
C ARG A 168 -0.82 14.44 8.52
N ALA A 169 -0.67 14.94 7.30
CA ALA A 169 0.06 16.18 7.00
C ALA A 169 -0.57 17.41 7.63
N LEU A 170 -1.90 17.49 7.69
CA LEU A 170 -2.62 18.58 8.34
C LEU A 170 -2.51 18.51 9.88
N ALA A 171 -2.55 17.30 10.44
CA ALA A 171 -2.55 17.11 11.89
C ALA A 171 -1.16 17.20 12.54
N ARG A 172 -0.09 17.08 11.77
CA ARG A 172 1.29 17.02 12.30
C ARG A 172 2.17 18.01 11.54
N GLU A 173 3.00 18.73 12.26
CA GLU A 173 4.12 19.43 11.64
C GLU A 173 5.24 18.41 11.40
N TRP A 174 5.56 18.19 10.13
CA TRP A 174 6.61 17.27 9.72
C TRP A 174 7.71 18.02 8.97
N ARG A 175 8.95 17.71 9.32
CA ARG A 175 10.14 18.12 8.57
C ARG A 175 10.90 16.86 8.20
N PRO A 176 11.13 16.61 6.90
CA PRO A 176 11.90 15.45 6.47
C PRO A 176 13.31 15.51 7.05
N GLU A 177 13.76 14.38 7.57
CA GLU A 177 15.16 14.15 7.90
C GLU A 177 15.84 13.56 6.65
N PRO A 178 16.97 14.12 6.19
CA PRO A 178 17.70 13.54 5.07
C PRO A 178 18.30 12.20 5.50
N LEU A 179 17.83 11.11 4.89
CA LEU A 179 18.34 9.77 5.15
C LEU A 179 19.19 9.31 3.96
N THR A 180 20.41 8.87 4.24
CA THR A 180 21.34 8.29 3.26
C THR A 180 21.53 6.82 3.56
N PHE A 181 21.63 6.00 2.51
CA PHE A 181 21.72 4.56 2.65
C PHE A 181 22.89 4.00 1.83
N LEU A 182 23.42 2.85 2.25
CA LEU A 182 24.37 2.11 1.45
C LEU A 182 23.68 1.56 0.18
N PRO A 183 24.35 1.53 -0.99
CA PRO A 183 23.76 1.01 -2.23
C PRO A 183 23.21 -0.41 -2.10
N GLU A 184 23.87 -1.27 -1.33
CA GLU A 184 23.45 -2.65 -1.07
C GLU A 184 22.13 -2.73 -0.31
N ILE A 185 21.88 -1.76 0.58
CA ILE A 185 20.61 -1.63 1.32
C ILE A 185 19.54 -1.00 0.41
N GLU A 186 19.88 0.05 -0.36
CA GLU A 186 18.94 0.67 -1.30
C GLU A 186 18.44 -0.31 -2.36
N ALA A 187 19.28 -1.24 -2.81
CA ALA A 187 18.88 -2.31 -3.73
C ALA A 187 17.71 -3.15 -3.18
N LYS A 188 17.54 -3.23 -1.85
CA LYS A 188 16.41 -3.92 -1.21
C LYS A 188 15.14 -3.06 -1.12
N PHE A 189 15.24 -1.74 -1.30
CA PHE A 189 14.09 -0.83 -1.15
C PHE A 189 13.00 -1.06 -2.18
N ARG A 190 13.35 -1.58 -3.36
CA ARG A 190 12.37 -1.99 -4.36
C ARG A 190 11.32 -2.94 -3.77
N LEU A 191 11.76 -3.99 -3.08
CA LEU A 191 10.85 -4.95 -2.43
C LEU A 191 10.21 -4.36 -1.17
N LEU A 192 10.98 -3.65 -0.35
CA LEU A 192 10.48 -3.00 0.87
C LEU A 192 9.30 -2.05 0.60
N TRP A 193 9.38 -1.29 -0.50
CA TRP A 193 8.33 -0.36 -0.91
C TRP A 193 7.17 -1.10 -1.56
N ARG A 194 7.47 -2.01 -2.50
CA ARG A 194 6.43 -2.75 -3.21
C ARG A 194 5.53 -3.55 -2.27
N TYR A 195 6.10 -4.28 -1.32
CA TYR A 195 5.32 -5.11 -0.41
C TYR A 195 4.54 -4.28 0.61
N ARG A 196 5.10 -3.15 1.06
CA ARG A 196 4.35 -2.18 1.88
C ARG A 196 3.16 -1.58 1.13
N GLU A 197 3.36 -1.12 -0.10
CA GLU A 197 2.27 -0.59 -0.95
C GLU A 197 1.22 -1.68 -1.23
N GLY A 198 1.65 -2.92 -1.48
CA GLY A 198 0.74 -4.07 -1.64
C GLY A 198 -0.09 -4.33 -0.38
N PHE A 199 0.54 -4.28 0.79
CA PHE A 199 -0.14 -4.46 2.08
C PHE A 199 -1.12 -3.32 2.37
N LEU A 200 -0.69 -2.07 2.21
CA LEU A 200 -1.56 -0.90 2.40
C LEU A 200 -2.74 -0.92 1.42
N ARG A 201 -2.53 -1.36 0.17
CA ARG A 201 -3.63 -1.63 -0.75
C ARG A 201 -4.63 -2.62 -0.16
N ALA A 202 -4.18 -3.72 0.42
CA ALA A 202 -5.08 -4.71 1.03
C ALA A 202 -5.88 -4.10 2.18
N VAL A 203 -5.19 -3.39 3.09
CA VAL A 203 -5.77 -2.66 4.23
C VAL A 203 -6.87 -1.70 3.76
N TYR A 204 -6.57 -0.79 2.83
CA TYR A 204 -7.55 0.19 2.34
C TYR A 204 -8.60 -0.41 1.38
N SER A 205 -8.42 -1.66 0.96
CA SER A 205 -9.41 -2.42 0.19
C SER A 205 -10.36 -3.24 1.06
N LEU A 206 -10.07 -3.44 2.35
CA LEU A 206 -10.90 -4.23 3.26
C LEU A 206 -12.29 -3.60 3.39
N ALA A 207 -13.36 -4.41 3.32
CA ALA A 207 -14.71 -3.90 3.53
C ALA A 207 -14.89 -3.37 4.96
N ASP A 208 -15.66 -2.29 5.13
CA ASP A 208 -15.75 -1.58 6.42
C ASP A 208 -16.34 -2.46 7.53
N ASP A 209 -17.27 -3.34 7.17
CA ASP A 209 -17.94 -4.31 8.06
C ASP A 209 -17.06 -5.52 8.43
N ALA A 210 -15.93 -5.72 7.73
CA ALA A 210 -15.11 -6.91 7.90
C ALA A 210 -14.03 -6.79 8.98
N TRP A 211 -13.70 -5.58 9.45
CA TRP A 211 -12.55 -5.37 10.35
C TRP A 211 -12.62 -6.16 11.65
N ASP A 212 -13.83 -6.34 12.19
CA ASP A 212 -14.05 -7.03 13.47
C ASP A 212 -14.48 -8.50 13.29
N GLU A 213 -14.49 -9.00 12.05
CA GLU A 213 -14.66 -10.43 11.78
C GLU A 213 -13.36 -11.18 12.03
N LEU A 214 -13.48 -12.46 12.43
CA LEU A 214 -12.34 -13.36 12.57
C LEU A 214 -11.64 -13.56 11.22
N CYS A 215 -10.32 -13.42 11.21
CA CYS A 215 -9.48 -13.75 10.07
C CYS A 215 -9.28 -15.28 10.02
N PRO A 216 -9.74 -15.98 8.96
CA PRO A 216 -9.66 -17.44 8.91
C PRO A 216 -8.23 -18.00 8.96
N GLU A 217 -7.26 -17.24 8.45
CA GLU A 217 -5.85 -17.65 8.41
C GLU A 217 -5.08 -17.35 9.69
N THR A 218 -5.67 -16.59 10.62
CA THR A 218 -5.09 -16.33 11.96
C THR A 218 -6.14 -16.61 13.03
N PRO A 219 -6.38 -17.89 13.36
CA PRO A 219 -7.43 -18.29 14.29
C PRO A 219 -7.37 -17.53 15.62
N GLY A 220 -8.50 -16.96 16.03
CA GLY A 220 -8.63 -16.18 17.26
C GLY A 220 -8.38 -14.68 17.10
N TRP A 221 -7.87 -14.23 15.95
CA TRP A 221 -7.66 -12.81 15.65
C TRP A 221 -8.70 -12.31 14.65
N THR A 222 -9.14 -11.06 14.85
CA THR A 222 -9.90 -10.32 13.85
C THR A 222 -8.98 -9.77 12.74
N TYR A 223 -9.54 -9.28 11.63
CA TYR A 223 -8.75 -8.55 10.63
C TYR A 223 -8.07 -7.30 11.22
N ARG A 224 -8.69 -6.65 12.22
CA ARG A 224 -8.11 -5.53 12.96
C ARG A 224 -6.94 -5.98 13.82
N ASP A 225 -7.06 -7.12 14.50
CA ASP A 225 -5.97 -7.72 15.28
C ASP A 225 -4.78 -8.09 14.38
N LEU A 226 -5.04 -8.61 13.18
CA LEU A 226 -4.01 -8.87 12.18
C LEU A 226 -3.28 -7.56 11.77
N LEU A 227 -4.00 -6.47 11.54
CA LEU A 227 -3.36 -5.17 11.28
C LEU A 227 -2.55 -4.68 12.48
N ALA A 228 -3.06 -4.85 13.71
CA ALA A 228 -2.34 -4.49 14.92
C ALA A 228 -1.03 -5.28 15.08
N HIS A 229 -1.06 -6.58 14.77
CA HIS A 229 0.14 -7.42 14.70
C HIS A 229 1.15 -6.85 13.71
N VAL A 230 0.76 -6.59 12.46
CA VAL A 230 1.68 -6.08 11.44
C VAL A 230 2.22 -4.70 11.80
N ALA A 231 1.40 -3.79 12.34
CA ALA A 231 1.81 -2.48 12.80
C ALA A 231 2.87 -2.53 13.91
N SER A 232 2.77 -3.53 14.79
CA SER A 232 3.72 -3.74 15.89
C SER A 232 5.01 -4.46 15.47
N ASN A 233 5.00 -5.21 14.36
CA ASN A 233 6.09 -6.11 13.99
C ASN A 233 7.43 -5.38 13.83
N ASP A 234 7.42 -4.15 13.30
CA ASP A 234 8.61 -3.33 13.13
C ASP A 234 9.34 -3.05 14.45
N LEU A 235 8.69 -3.14 15.62
CA LEU A 235 9.37 -3.02 16.92
C LEU A 235 10.41 -4.13 17.13
N ARG A 236 10.14 -5.34 16.63
CA ARG A 236 11.09 -6.46 16.67
C ARG A 236 12.24 -6.25 15.69
N VAL A 237 11.98 -5.54 14.60
CA VAL A 237 12.98 -5.16 13.59
C VAL A 237 13.89 -4.10 14.18
N HIS A 238 13.33 -3.11 14.88
CA HIS A 238 14.09 -2.05 15.55
C HIS A 238 15.08 -2.63 16.54
N LEU A 239 14.64 -3.55 17.40
CA LEU A 239 15.53 -4.19 18.37
C LEU A 239 16.66 -4.97 17.69
N ARG A 240 16.36 -5.73 16.63
CA ARG A 240 17.39 -6.47 15.87
C ARG A 240 18.40 -5.55 15.20
N LEU A 241 17.94 -4.46 14.59
CA LEU A 241 18.83 -3.48 13.96
C LEU A 241 19.68 -2.74 15.00
N ARG A 242 19.14 -2.44 16.18
CA ARG A 242 19.92 -1.85 17.28
C ARG A 242 21.00 -2.78 17.81
N VAL A 243 20.75 -4.09 17.86
CA VAL A 243 21.78 -5.09 18.17
C VAL A 243 22.89 -5.09 17.10
N VAL A 244 22.52 -5.04 15.81
CA VAL A 244 23.51 -4.94 14.71
C VAL A 244 24.35 -3.67 14.83
N LEU A 245 23.74 -2.54 15.19
CA LEU A 245 24.41 -1.25 15.40
C LEU A 245 25.21 -1.18 16.72
N GLY A 246 25.15 -2.21 17.57
CA GLY A 246 25.81 -2.24 18.89
C GLY A 246 25.16 -1.34 19.95
N GLU A 247 23.96 -0.83 19.70
CA GLU A 247 23.18 -0.02 20.66
C GLU A 247 22.53 -0.86 21.76
N GLU A 248 22.28 -2.14 21.46
CA GLU A 248 21.67 -3.09 22.38
C GLU A 248 22.52 -4.36 22.45
N PRO A 249 22.65 -5.00 23.62
CA PRO A 249 23.37 -6.26 23.73
C PRO A 249 22.59 -7.39 23.06
N PRO A 250 23.26 -8.43 22.51
CA PRO A 250 22.58 -9.58 21.91
C PRO A 250 21.56 -10.28 22.83
N ALA A 251 21.79 -10.26 24.15
CA ALA A 251 20.87 -10.79 25.16
C ALA A 251 19.51 -10.10 25.18
N ALA A 252 19.39 -8.87 24.66
CA ALA A 252 18.10 -8.18 24.55
C ALA A 252 17.11 -8.94 23.63
N LEU A 253 17.62 -9.75 22.70
CA LEU A 253 16.79 -10.58 21.81
C LEU A 253 16.10 -11.75 22.53
N ASP A 254 16.50 -12.07 23.77
CA ASP A 254 15.84 -13.13 24.54
C ASP A 254 14.36 -12.81 24.81
N ALA A 255 14.02 -11.53 24.89
CA ALA A 255 12.63 -11.05 24.99
C ALA A 255 11.77 -11.38 23.76
N LEU A 256 12.38 -11.78 22.63
CA LEU A 256 11.71 -12.10 21.38
C LEU A 256 11.65 -13.61 21.08
N ARG A 257 12.11 -14.47 21.99
CA ARG A 257 12.09 -15.94 21.81
C ARG A 257 10.68 -16.51 21.78
N ASP A 258 9.83 -16.05 22.70
CA ASP A 258 8.40 -16.38 22.69
C ASP A 258 7.67 -15.48 21.68
N VAL A 259 7.72 -15.90 20.40
CA VAL A 259 7.10 -15.15 19.30
C VAL A 259 5.61 -15.01 19.48
N ASP A 260 4.93 -16.09 19.88
CA ASP A 260 3.47 -16.13 19.97
C ASP A 260 2.97 -15.33 21.16
N GLY A 261 3.60 -15.49 22.34
CA GLY A 261 3.30 -14.67 23.51
C GLY A 261 3.55 -13.18 23.27
N TRP A 262 4.67 -12.84 22.62
CA TRP A 262 4.96 -11.45 22.26
C TRP A 262 3.93 -10.90 21.27
N ASN A 263 3.59 -11.65 20.22
CA ASN A 263 2.58 -11.26 19.23
C ASN A 263 1.23 -11.00 19.90
N GLN A 264 0.79 -11.92 20.76
CA GLN A 264 -0.47 -11.80 21.48
C GLN A 264 -0.49 -10.57 22.40
N GLN A 265 0.62 -10.31 23.11
CA GLN A 265 0.76 -9.11 23.94
C GLN A 265 0.64 -7.83 23.11
N GLN A 266 1.28 -7.77 21.93
CA GLN A 266 1.22 -6.59 21.07
C GLN A 266 -0.17 -6.35 20.48
N VAL A 267 -0.87 -7.41 20.09
CA VAL A 267 -2.26 -7.33 19.62
C VAL A 267 -3.15 -6.83 20.75
N GLU A 268 -3.06 -7.40 21.95
CA GLU A 268 -3.90 -7.01 23.08
C GLU A 268 -3.68 -5.54 23.49
N ALA A 269 -2.43 -5.08 23.51
CA ALA A 269 -2.08 -3.68 23.82
C ALA A 269 -2.62 -2.66 22.78
N ARG A 270 -3.08 -3.14 21.62
CA ARG A 270 -3.62 -2.33 20.52
C ARG A 270 -5.12 -2.56 20.29
N ARG A 271 -5.75 -3.44 21.07
CA ARG A 271 -7.18 -3.70 21.00
C ARG A 271 -7.95 -2.40 21.25
N GLY A 272 -8.96 -2.13 20.44
CA GLY A 272 -9.75 -0.90 20.49
C GLY A 272 -9.17 0.29 19.71
N ARG A 273 -7.94 0.22 19.19
CA ARG A 273 -7.44 1.23 18.24
C ARG A 273 -8.21 1.18 16.93
N SER A 274 -8.41 2.36 16.35
CA SER A 274 -8.95 2.51 15.01
C SER A 274 -7.95 2.02 13.95
N VAL A 275 -8.46 1.63 12.78
CA VAL A 275 -7.63 1.24 11.63
C VAL A 275 -6.64 2.36 11.27
N ARG A 276 -7.08 3.62 11.34
CA ARG A 276 -6.22 4.78 11.05
C ARG A 276 -5.07 4.90 12.05
N GLU A 277 -5.33 4.73 13.34
CA GLU A 277 -4.26 4.74 14.36
C GLU A 277 -3.24 3.62 14.14
N LEU A 278 -3.71 2.43 13.76
CA LEU A 278 -2.81 1.31 13.45
C LEU A 278 -1.98 1.56 12.18
N VAL A 279 -2.55 2.19 11.15
CA VAL A 279 -1.80 2.58 9.95
C VAL A 279 -0.82 3.72 10.25
N ASP A 280 -1.20 4.69 11.08
CA ASP A 280 -0.31 5.76 11.54
C ASP A 280 0.90 5.18 12.29
N GLU A 281 0.66 4.20 13.18
CA GLU A 281 1.72 3.46 13.87
C GLU A 281 2.61 2.66 12.90
N LEU A 282 1.99 1.93 11.96
CA LEU A 282 2.71 1.18 10.93
C LEU A 282 3.61 2.08 10.07
N ALA A 283 3.15 3.29 9.73
CA ALA A 283 3.92 4.27 8.97
C ALA A 283 5.08 4.85 9.80
N TRP A 284 4.80 5.21 11.06
CA TRP A 284 5.82 5.69 11.99
C TRP A 284 6.92 4.65 12.20
N ASN A 285 6.54 3.40 12.47
CA ASN A 285 7.49 2.33 12.75
C ASN A 285 8.36 2.01 11.53
N ARG A 286 7.81 2.08 10.30
CA ARG A 286 8.62 1.95 9.08
C ARG A 286 9.64 3.05 8.96
N TYR A 287 9.26 4.29 9.25
CA TYR A 287 10.20 5.39 9.22
C TYR A 287 11.30 5.22 10.26
N GLN A 288 10.99 4.75 11.47
CA GLN A 288 12.04 4.39 12.45
C GLN A 288 12.96 3.27 11.93
N THR A 289 12.42 2.27 11.21
CA THR A 289 13.24 1.25 10.54
C THR A 289 14.18 1.88 9.52
N LEU A 290 13.69 2.81 8.68
CA LEU A 290 14.52 3.51 7.71
C LEU A 290 15.61 4.35 8.40
N ARG A 291 15.32 5.03 9.50
CA ARG A 291 16.33 5.75 10.29
C ARG A 291 17.42 4.85 10.87
N LEU A 292 17.07 3.62 11.26
CA LEU A 292 18.07 2.65 11.72
C LEU A 292 18.90 2.14 10.54
N LEU A 293 18.26 1.84 9.41
CA LEU A 293 18.96 1.40 8.20
C LEU A 293 19.91 2.46 7.64
N SER A 294 19.58 3.75 7.74
CA SER A 294 20.43 4.86 7.28
C SER A 294 21.70 5.06 8.13
N ARG A 295 21.77 4.40 9.29
CA ARG A 295 22.93 4.48 10.21
C ARG A 295 23.91 3.33 10.03
N LEU A 296 23.56 2.32 9.23
CA LEU A 296 24.43 1.19 8.97
C LEU A 296 25.60 1.61 8.06
N GLY A 297 26.82 1.50 8.58
CA GLY A 297 28.07 1.58 7.81
C GLY A 297 28.44 0.26 7.11
N ARG A 298 29.47 0.30 6.25
CA ARG A 298 29.91 -0.84 5.42
C ARG A 298 30.31 -2.06 6.25
N GLU A 299 30.85 -1.83 7.44
CA GLU A 299 31.21 -2.84 8.43
C GLU A 299 30.03 -3.70 8.87
N HIS A 300 28.80 -3.19 8.78
CA HIS A 300 27.59 -3.94 9.14
C HIS A 300 27.10 -4.85 8.01
N LEU A 301 27.58 -4.72 6.77
CA LEU A 301 27.08 -5.51 5.65
C LEU A 301 27.36 -7.01 5.80
N THR A 302 28.37 -7.38 6.58
CA THR A 302 28.71 -8.77 6.92
C THR A 302 28.05 -9.24 8.22
N ALA A 303 27.25 -8.40 8.88
CA ALA A 303 26.56 -8.77 10.10
C ALA A 303 25.50 -9.84 9.86
N GLU A 304 25.28 -10.66 10.87
CA GLU A 304 24.17 -11.61 10.93
C GLU A 304 23.11 -11.12 11.92
N VAL A 305 21.85 -11.34 11.57
CA VAL A 305 20.69 -11.07 12.43
C VAL A 305 20.19 -12.37 13.01
N THR A 306 20.03 -12.41 14.33
CA THR A 306 19.47 -13.58 15.03
C THR A 306 17.94 -13.52 15.03
N LEU A 307 17.31 -14.56 14.48
CA LEU A 307 15.87 -14.75 14.47
C LEU A 307 15.40 -15.38 15.79
N ALA A 308 14.10 -15.39 16.02
CA ALA A 308 13.52 -15.89 17.27
C ALA A 308 13.75 -17.39 17.49
N ASP A 309 13.86 -18.16 16.41
CA ASP A 309 14.17 -19.60 16.43
C ASP A 309 15.69 -19.89 16.58
N GLY A 310 16.50 -18.85 16.82
CA GLY A 310 17.94 -18.95 16.98
C GLY A 310 18.73 -19.04 15.67
N ARG A 311 18.07 -19.12 14.50
CA ARG A 311 18.78 -19.04 13.22
C ARG A 311 19.43 -17.67 13.05
N ARG A 312 20.59 -17.65 12.42
CA ARG A 312 21.30 -16.44 12.02
C ARG A 312 21.19 -16.28 10.51
N VAL A 313 20.82 -15.09 10.07
CA VAL A 313 20.67 -14.78 8.65
C VAL A 313 21.50 -13.53 8.31
N PRO A 314 22.11 -13.43 7.11
CA PRO A 314 22.79 -12.22 6.69
C PRO A 314 21.88 -10.99 6.75
N LEU A 315 22.41 -9.83 7.12
CA LEU A 315 21.66 -8.58 7.24
C LEU A 315 20.83 -8.23 5.99
N LEU A 316 21.43 -8.39 4.79
CA LEU A 316 20.73 -8.08 3.54
C LEU A 316 19.57 -9.04 3.25
N GLU A 317 19.67 -10.30 3.67
CA GLU A 317 18.58 -11.28 3.60
C GLU A 317 17.51 -10.95 4.64
N TYR A 318 17.90 -10.52 5.83
CA TYR A 318 16.97 -10.08 6.87
C TYR A 318 16.08 -8.90 6.42
N ILE A 319 16.64 -7.94 5.67
CA ILE A 319 15.87 -6.82 5.11
C ILE A 319 14.83 -7.31 4.09
N GLU A 320 15.12 -8.36 3.33
CA GLU A 320 14.14 -8.97 2.42
C GLU A 320 13.04 -9.72 3.17
N LEU A 321 13.40 -10.46 4.23
CA LEU A 321 12.44 -11.15 5.10
C LEU A 321 11.46 -10.17 5.75
N LEU A 322 11.97 -9.04 6.26
CA LEU A 322 11.17 -7.91 6.74
C LEU A 322 10.12 -7.49 5.71
N ALA A 323 10.55 -7.26 4.47
CA ALA A 323 9.65 -6.81 3.41
C ALA A 323 8.59 -7.87 3.10
N ALA A 324 8.99 -9.15 3.01
CA ALA A 324 8.11 -10.26 2.65
C ALA A 324 6.99 -10.50 3.67
N HIS A 325 7.23 -10.22 4.95
CA HIS A 325 6.24 -10.36 6.04
C HIS A 325 4.95 -9.57 5.77
N GLU A 326 5.06 -8.36 5.25
CA GLU A 326 3.87 -7.55 4.93
C GLU A 326 3.13 -8.08 3.72
N ALA A 327 3.84 -8.63 2.74
CA ALA A 327 3.20 -9.27 1.61
C ALA A 327 2.33 -10.44 2.08
N SER A 328 2.87 -11.36 2.90
CA SER A 328 2.12 -12.53 3.35
C SER A 328 0.83 -12.15 4.10
N HIS A 329 0.88 -11.16 4.99
CA HIS A 329 -0.31 -10.68 5.68
C HIS A 329 -1.25 -9.87 4.78
N GLY A 330 -0.75 -9.25 3.72
CA GLY A 330 -1.57 -8.65 2.67
C GLY A 330 -2.46 -9.68 1.99
N GLY A 331 -1.93 -10.88 1.72
CA GLY A 331 -2.68 -12.01 1.19
C GLY A 331 -3.86 -12.41 2.08
N GLN A 332 -3.63 -12.48 3.40
CA GLN A 332 -4.64 -12.82 4.41
C GLN A 332 -5.80 -11.82 4.46
N MET A 333 -5.58 -10.55 4.08
CA MET A 333 -6.62 -9.52 4.05
C MET A 333 -7.51 -9.57 2.80
N VAL A 334 -7.01 -10.09 1.67
CA VAL A 334 -7.73 -10.08 0.37
C VAL A 334 -9.13 -10.70 0.43
N PRO A 335 -9.37 -11.84 1.12
CA PRO A 335 -10.69 -12.46 1.17
C PRO A 335 -11.79 -11.55 1.73
N ALA A 336 -11.43 -10.61 2.62
CA ALA A 336 -12.35 -9.63 3.22
C ALA A 336 -12.45 -8.30 2.45
N SER A 337 -11.77 -8.19 1.30
CA SER A 337 -11.81 -6.97 0.49
C SER A 337 -13.19 -6.69 -0.11
N ARG A 338 -13.46 -5.42 -0.39
CA ARG A 338 -14.65 -4.97 -1.13
C ARG A 338 -14.78 -5.70 -2.48
N ALA A 339 -13.65 -5.99 -3.13
CA ALA A 339 -13.59 -6.75 -4.38
C ALA A 339 -14.05 -8.20 -4.27
N ARG A 340 -14.04 -8.80 -3.08
CA ARG A 340 -14.56 -10.16 -2.85
C ARG A 340 -15.96 -10.14 -2.23
N ARG A 341 -16.34 -9.03 -1.60
CA ARG A 341 -17.62 -8.88 -0.87
C ARG A 341 -18.64 -8.01 -1.61
N TRP A 342 -18.38 -7.56 -2.83
CA TRP A 342 -19.24 -6.61 -3.55
C TRP A 342 -20.69 -7.07 -3.75
N GLN A 343 -20.96 -8.37 -3.72
CA GLN A 343 -22.32 -8.93 -3.78
C GLN A 343 -23.08 -8.81 -2.45
N LYS A 344 -22.35 -8.68 -1.33
CA LYS A 344 -22.90 -8.54 0.03
C LYS A 344 -23.07 -7.07 0.44
N GLN A 345 -22.53 -6.12 -0.32
CA GLN A 345 -22.63 -4.70 0.00
C GLN A 345 -24.03 -4.17 -0.33
N PRO A 346 -24.72 -3.49 0.60
CA PRO A 346 -26.05 -2.96 0.34
C PRO A 346 -26.01 -1.99 -0.84
N VAL A 347 -27.05 -2.08 -1.68
CA VAL A 347 -27.30 -1.11 -2.74
C VAL A 347 -27.79 0.17 -2.06
N SER A 348 -26.88 1.04 -1.64
CA SER A 348 -27.21 2.40 -1.16
C SER A 348 -27.29 3.38 -2.31
#